data_AF-C3YJK5-F1
#
_entry.id   AF-C3YJK5-F1
#
_cell.length_a   1.000
_cell.length_b   1.000
_cell.length_c   1.000
_cell.angle_alpha   90.00
_cell.angle_beta   90.00
_cell.angle_gamma   90.00
#
_symmetry.space_group_name_H-M   'P 1'
#
loop_
_entity.id
_entity.type
_entity.pdbx_description
1 polymer ?
#
loop_
_entity_poly.entity_id
_entity_poly.type
_entity_poly.pdbx_seq_one_letter_code
_entity_poly.pdbx_strand_id
1 'polypeptide(L)'
;MAAATEREKAEKKRLQAFLGEILRVGAIKASDQTLFLIAGYARYNCPYVWIRSHHHRLVNLTHASSADKDNPLKLNATNNWGREEIHLWDILAELVHLCTVPAPRNPFAVDLVYFQQLPLADQVTSTGAMVWLLQQILKHSGNKEYTGKVFEDLHDVTKLHFQSLQQWAREKMPQQQQQQQRAPGAGYRPGVQRGPTAVYGY
;
A
#
# COMPACT_ATOMS: atom_id res chain seq x y z
N MET A 1 29.67 2.69 -23.28
CA MET A 1 29.66 2.15 -21.90
C MET A 1 29.59 3.21 -20.80
N ALA A 2 30.17 4.41 -20.95
CA ALA A 2 30.16 5.45 -19.89
C ALA A 2 28.79 6.07 -19.56
N ALA A 3 27.86 6.15 -20.53
CA ALA A 3 26.56 6.78 -20.33
C ALA A 3 25.59 5.97 -19.45
N ALA A 4 25.74 4.65 -19.41
CA ALA A 4 24.90 3.77 -18.58
C ALA A 4 25.24 3.93 -17.09
N THR A 5 26.53 4.10 -16.77
CA THR A 5 27.04 4.28 -15.41
C THR A 5 26.65 5.63 -14.82
N GLU A 6 26.65 6.69 -15.62
CA GLU A 6 26.22 8.03 -15.19
C GLU A 6 24.71 8.09 -14.92
N ARG A 7 23.89 7.39 -15.72
CA ARG A 7 22.45 7.27 -15.50
C ARG A 7 22.13 6.52 -14.22
N GLU A 8 22.81 5.40 -13.97
CA GLU A 8 22.67 4.63 -12.71
C GLU A 8 23.08 5.46 -11.49
N LYS A 9 24.13 6.28 -11.62
CA LYS A 9 24.59 7.17 -10.54
C LYS A 9 23.61 8.31 -10.28
N ALA A 10 23.00 8.87 -11.33
CA ALA A 10 21.96 9.89 -11.21
C ALA A 10 20.68 9.33 -10.59
N GLU A 11 20.30 8.09 -10.94
CA GLU A 11 19.16 7.39 -10.33
C GLU A 11 19.42 7.09 -8.85
N LYS A 12 20.61 6.60 -8.48
CA LYS A 12 21.01 6.44 -7.07
C LYS A 12 20.92 7.75 -6.30
N LYS A 13 21.44 8.85 -6.86
CA LYS A 13 21.39 10.18 -6.23
C LYS A 13 19.96 10.69 -6.06
N ARG A 14 19.10 10.46 -7.05
CA ARG A 14 17.66 10.80 -6.97
C ARG A 14 16.94 9.95 -5.93
N LEU A 15 17.19 8.65 -5.88
CA LEU A 15 16.61 7.76 -4.87
C LEU A 15 17.05 8.18 -3.47
N GLN A 16 18.32 8.52 -3.30
CA GLN A 16 18.87 8.97 -2.03
C GLN A 16 18.26 10.31 -1.59
N ALA A 17 18.08 11.26 -2.50
CA ALA A 17 17.41 12.53 -2.21
C ALA A 17 15.92 12.33 -1.87
N PHE A 18 15.22 11.47 -2.62
CA PHE A 18 13.82 11.13 -2.37
C PHE A 18 13.62 10.42 -1.03
N LEU A 19 14.47 9.43 -0.72
CA LEU A 19 14.49 8.77 0.57
C LEU A 19 14.81 9.77 1.69
N GLY A 20 15.77 10.67 1.47
CA GLY A 20 16.09 11.75 2.39
C GLY A 20 14.89 12.67 2.65
N GLU A 21 14.11 12.99 1.63
CA GLU A 21 12.92 13.83 1.77
C GLU A 21 11.76 13.07 2.42
N ILE A 22 11.53 11.80 2.11
CA ILE A 22 10.55 10.96 2.83
C ILE A 22 10.91 10.85 4.31
N LEU A 23 12.19 10.65 4.62
CA LEU A 23 12.71 10.63 5.99
C LEU A 23 12.44 11.96 6.70
N ARG A 24 12.63 13.07 5.99
CA ARG A 24 12.45 14.44 6.52
C ARG A 24 10.99 14.82 6.71
N VAL A 25 10.10 14.41 5.80
CA VAL A 25 8.69 14.82 5.74
C VAL A 25 7.78 13.86 6.51
N GLY A 26 8.10 12.56 6.55
CA GLY A 26 7.18 11.54 7.03
C GLY A 26 7.57 10.78 8.31
N ALA A 27 8.85 10.76 8.72
CA ALA A 27 9.30 9.70 9.64
C ALA A 27 10.12 10.14 10.87
N ILE A 28 10.39 11.44 11.10
CA ILE A 28 11.33 11.82 12.16
C ILE A 28 10.76 12.91 13.04
N LYS A 29 10.12 12.49 14.14
CA LYS A 29 10.12 13.19 15.45
C LYS A 29 9.62 12.35 16.63
N ALA A 30 9.13 11.13 16.41
CA ALA A 30 8.65 10.28 17.49
C ALA A 30 9.74 9.24 17.88
N SER A 31 10.15 9.24 19.15
CA SER A 31 11.22 8.38 19.71
C SER A 31 10.82 6.91 19.86
N ASP A 32 9.58 6.59 19.53
CA ASP A 32 8.94 5.27 19.62
C ASP A 32 8.84 4.54 18.28
N GLN A 33 9.19 5.19 17.16
CA GLN A 33 9.06 4.61 15.82
C GLN A 33 10.39 4.06 15.28
N THR A 34 10.35 2.88 14.67
CA THR A 34 11.47 2.32 13.92
C THR A 34 11.16 2.34 12.43
N LEU A 35 12.09 2.84 11.63
CA LEU A 35 11.96 2.87 10.20
C LEU A 35 12.82 1.80 9.54
N PHE A 36 12.20 1.08 8.61
CA PHE A 36 12.84 0.09 7.77
C PHE A 36 12.73 0.49 6.29
N LEU A 37 13.74 0.11 5.52
CA LEU A 37 13.70 0.11 4.06
C LEU A 37 13.63 -1.34 3.58
N ILE A 38 12.56 -1.71 2.89
CA ILE A 38 12.45 -2.99 2.20
C ILE A 38 12.70 -2.73 0.71
N ALA A 39 13.69 -3.42 0.12
CA ALA A 39 14.01 -3.29 -1.29
C ALA A 39 13.94 -4.64 -2.00
N GLY A 40 13.13 -4.72 -3.05
CA GLY A 40 13.09 -5.85 -3.98
C GLY A 40 13.91 -5.56 -5.22
N TYR A 41 15.15 -6.08 -5.27
CA TYR A 41 15.99 -5.95 -6.47
C TYR A 41 15.80 -7.17 -7.36
N ALA A 42 15.41 -6.96 -8.62
CA ALA A 42 15.23 -8.03 -9.60
C ALA A 42 16.48 -8.92 -9.75
N ARG A 43 17.68 -8.33 -9.64
CA ARG A 43 18.96 -9.05 -9.73
C ARG A 43 19.12 -10.15 -8.67
N TYR A 44 18.58 -9.94 -7.47
CA TYR A 44 18.81 -10.83 -6.35
C TYR A 44 17.64 -11.78 -6.09
N ASN A 45 16.51 -11.59 -6.78
CA ASN A 45 15.30 -12.41 -6.66
C ASN A 45 14.83 -12.63 -5.20
N CYS A 46 15.16 -11.69 -4.31
CA CYS A 46 14.88 -11.73 -2.88
C CYS A 46 14.82 -10.29 -2.33
N PRO A 47 13.85 -9.97 -1.47
CA PRO A 47 13.80 -8.69 -0.77
C PRO A 47 14.88 -8.61 0.32
N TYR A 48 15.45 -7.43 0.47
CA TYR A 48 16.37 -7.10 1.57
C TYR A 48 15.81 -5.99 2.43
N VAL A 49 16.08 -6.04 3.73
CA VAL A 49 15.58 -5.06 4.69
C VAL A 49 16.73 -4.35 5.36
N TRP A 50 16.69 -3.02 5.44
CA TRP A 50 17.64 -2.22 6.21
C TRP A 50 16.93 -1.45 7.31
N ILE A 51 17.59 -1.31 8.44
CA ILE A 51 17.20 -0.32 9.45
C ILE A 51 17.63 1.06 8.94
N ARG A 52 16.77 2.07 9.13
CA ARG A 52 17.07 3.47 8.78
C ARG A 52 16.99 4.43 9.96
N SER A 53 16.44 4.01 11.09
CA SER A 53 16.40 4.78 12.33
C SER A 53 16.62 3.89 13.55
N HIS A 54 17.02 4.49 14.68
CA HIS A 54 17.13 3.80 15.98
C HIS A 54 18.00 2.52 15.98
N HIS A 55 19.05 2.48 15.16
CA HIS A 55 19.96 1.34 15.01
C HIS A 55 20.48 0.79 16.35
N HIS A 56 20.79 1.64 17.33
CA HIS A 56 21.32 1.20 18.63
C HIS A 56 20.35 0.29 19.40
N ARG A 57 19.03 0.42 19.24
CA ARG A 57 18.04 -0.41 19.95
C ARG A 57 17.98 -1.84 19.40
N LEU A 58 18.07 -1.99 18.09
CA LEU A 58 17.94 -3.28 17.40
C LEU A 58 19.28 -3.99 17.17
N VAL A 59 20.38 -3.25 17.01
CA VAL A 59 21.75 -3.80 16.93
C VAL A 59 22.14 -4.51 18.22
N ASN A 60 21.70 -3.99 19.37
CA ASN A 60 21.90 -4.64 20.67
C ASN A 60 21.06 -5.93 20.83
N LEU A 61 19.88 -6.00 20.21
CA LEU A 61 19.03 -7.20 20.22
C LEU A 61 19.55 -8.30 19.29
N THR A 62 20.35 -7.94 18.28
CA THR A 62 20.88 -8.85 17.25
C THR A 62 22.37 -9.15 17.39
N HIS A 63 23.05 -8.62 18.42
CA HIS A 63 24.50 -8.73 18.62
C HIS A 63 25.35 -8.29 17.41
N ALA A 64 24.83 -7.35 16.60
CA ALA A 64 25.53 -6.88 15.41
C ALA A 64 26.59 -5.83 15.77
N SER A 65 27.70 -5.80 15.02
CA SER A 65 28.79 -4.85 15.26
C SER A 65 28.44 -3.46 14.68
N SER A 66 29.16 -2.41 15.09
CA SER A 66 28.96 -1.06 14.54
C SER A 66 29.23 -0.96 13.03
N ALA A 67 29.94 -1.94 12.45
CA ALA A 67 30.19 -2.09 11.02
C ALA A 67 28.99 -2.67 10.25
N ASP A 68 28.00 -3.25 10.93
CA ASP A 68 26.82 -3.87 10.31
C ASP A 68 25.67 -2.88 10.05
N LYS A 69 25.86 -1.58 10.31
CA LYS A 69 24.82 -0.56 10.14
C LYS A 69 24.29 -0.44 8.71
N ASP A 70 25.13 -0.74 7.71
CA ASP A 70 24.80 -0.69 6.29
C ASP A 70 24.46 -2.07 5.70
N ASN A 71 24.61 -3.14 6.48
CA ASN A 71 24.25 -4.48 6.06
C ASN A 71 22.72 -4.67 6.16
N PRO A 72 22.11 -5.39 5.21
CA PRO A 72 20.71 -5.76 5.36
C PRO A 72 20.54 -6.68 6.57
N LEU A 73 19.39 -6.57 7.22
CA LEU A 73 18.95 -7.47 8.28
C LEU A 73 18.87 -8.89 7.76
N LYS A 74 19.39 -9.81 8.57
CA LYS A 74 19.29 -11.24 8.34
C LYS A 74 18.00 -11.74 9.00
N LEU A 75 16.89 -11.57 8.30
CA LEU A 75 15.59 -12.08 8.73
C LEU A 75 15.44 -13.55 8.30
N ASN A 76 14.76 -14.34 9.12
CA ASN A 76 14.42 -15.73 8.77
C ASN A 76 13.62 -15.78 7.47
N ALA A 77 12.63 -14.89 7.31
CA ALA A 77 11.84 -14.77 6.09
C ALA A 77 12.72 -14.49 4.87
N THR A 78 13.68 -13.56 4.96
CA THR A 78 14.58 -13.25 3.83
C THR A 78 15.57 -14.38 3.52
N ASN A 79 16.02 -15.11 4.55
CA ASN A 79 16.95 -16.23 4.37
C ASN A 79 16.29 -17.45 3.68
N ASN A 80 14.98 -17.62 3.87
CA ASN A 80 14.20 -18.74 3.33
C ASN A 80 13.36 -18.37 2.10
N TRP A 81 13.45 -17.15 1.58
CA TRP A 81 12.62 -16.62 0.48
C TRP A 81 12.53 -17.51 -0.77
N GLY A 82 13.62 -18.19 -1.14
CA GLY A 82 13.67 -19.09 -2.30
C GLY A 82 13.53 -20.57 -1.97
N ARG A 83 13.31 -20.92 -0.70
CA ARG A 83 13.28 -22.31 -0.19
C ARG A 83 11.90 -22.71 0.31
N GLU A 84 11.18 -21.76 0.89
CA GLU A 84 9.85 -21.93 1.45
C GLU A 84 8.87 -20.96 0.78
N GLU A 85 7.57 -21.15 0.98
CA GLU A 85 6.53 -20.22 0.50
C GLU A 85 6.48 -18.96 1.40
N ILE A 86 7.53 -18.15 1.32
CA ILE A 86 7.62 -16.87 2.05
C ILE A 86 7.02 -15.76 1.20
N HIS A 87 6.24 -14.91 1.85
CA HIS A 87 5.62 -13.74 1.25
C HIS A 87 6.09 -12.46 1.96
N LEU A 88 5.81 -11.31 1.35
CA LEU A 88 6.21 -10.02 1.89
C LEU A 88 5.64 -9.76 3.30
N TRP A 89 4.41 -10.21 3.57
CA TRP A 89 3.80 -10.06 4.90
C TRP A 89 4.52 -10.88 5.97
N ASP A 90 5.23 -11.95 5.63
CA ASP A 90 6.02 -12.72 6.61
C ASP A 90 7.22 -11.91 7.11
N ILE A 91 7.84 -11.16 6.20
CA ILE A 91 8.89 -10.18 6.54
C ILE A 91 8.30 -9.11 7.46
N LEU A 92 7.10 -8.61 7.16
CA LEU A 92 6.45 -7.60 8.00
C LEU A 92 6.14 -8.13 9.41
N ALA A 93 5.62 -9.35 9.52
CA ALA A 93 5.35 -9.97 10.81
C ALA A 93 6.63 -10.10 11.66
N GLU A 94 7.72 -10.59 11.06
CA GLU A 94 9.01 -10.72 11.72
C GLU A 94 9.55 -9.35 12.18
N LEU A 95 9.43 -8.32 11.34
CA LEU A 95 9.82 -6.95 11.71
C LEU A 95 9.00 -6.40 12.88
N VAL A 96 7.69 -6.64 12.90
CA VAL A 96 6.82 -6.23 14.01
C VAL A 96 7.29 -6.92 15.29
N HIS A 97 7.48 -8.25 15.28
CA HIS A 97 7.96 -9.01 16.43
C HIS A 97 9.32 -8.53 16.95
N LEU A 98 10.24 -8.14 16.06
CA LEU A 98 11.54 -7.58 16.45
C LEU A 98 11.43 -6.21 17.13
N CYS A 99 10.42 -5.42 16.80
CA CYS A 99 10.26 -4.06 17.31
C CYS A 99 9.42 -3.94 18.59
N THR A 100 8.71 -5.00 18.97
CA THR A 100 7.72 -4.96 20.05
C THR A 100 8.08 -5.97 21.15
N VAL A 101 8.17 -5.51 22.39
CA VAL A 101 8.40 -6.37 23.55
C VAL A 101 7.33 -6.07 24.60
N PRO A 102 6.44 -7.03 24.94
CA PRO A 102 6.35 -8.37 24.37
C PRO A 102 5.87 -8.36 22.91
N ALA A 103 6.21 -9.42 22.18
CA ALA A 103 5.75 -9.61 20.81
C ALA A 103 4.21 -9.70 20.76
N PRO A 104 3.53 -8.98 19.83
CA PRO A 104 2.09 -9.00 19.75
C PRO A 104 1.58 -10.34 19.26
N ARG A 105 0.41 -10.71 19.76
CA ARG A 105 -0.33 -11.91 19.31
C ARG A 105 -0.78 -11.81 17.86
N ASN A 106 -1.06 -10.59 17.38
CA ASN A 106 -1.40 -10.31 16.00
C ASN A 106 -0.47 -9.21 15.46
N PRO A 107 0.50 -9.53 14.59
CA PRO A 107 1.36 -8.51 13.99
C PRO A 107 0.63 -7.67 12.92
N PHE A 108 -0.56 -8.11 12.49
CA PHE A 108 -1.40 -7.42 11.52
C PHE A 108 -2.65 -6.82 12.18
N ALA A 109 -2.58 -6.50 13.48
CA ALA A 109 -3.67 -5.94 14.23
C ALA A 109 -4.22 -4.69 13.54
N VAL A 110 -5.54 -4.67 13.30
CA VAL A 110 -6.18 -3.57 12.57
C VAL A 110 -6.80 -2.54 13.50
N ASP A 111 -6.45 -1.27 13.30
CA ASP A 111 -7.12 -0.15 13.95
C ASP A 111 -8.42 0.21 13.21
N LEU A 112 -9.54 -0.30 13.71
CA LEU A 112 -10.87 0.01 13.14
C LEU A 112 -11.28 1.47 13.35
N VAL A 113 -10.81 2.10 14.44
CA VAL A 113 -11.14 3.49 14.77
C VAL A 113 -10.54 4.43 13.73
N TYR A 114 -9.32 4.13 13.25
CA TYR A 114 -8.70 4.84 12.14
C TYR A 114 -9.60 4.85 10.90
N PHE A 115 -10.09 3.69 10.45
CA PHE A 115 -10.96 3.62 9.28
C PHE A 115 -12.29 4.34 9.47
N GLN A 116 -12.84 4.34 10.68
CA GLN A 116 -14.09 5.06 11.00
C GLN A 116 -13.98 6.58 10.86
N GLN A 117 -12.76 7.12 11.00
CA GLN A 117 -12.50 8.56 10.91
C GLN A 117 -12.23 9.04 9.47
N LEU A 118 -12.02 8.13 8.51
CA LEU A 118 -11.76 8.47 7.12
C LEU A 118 -13.02 9.01 6.41
N PRO A 119 -12.86 9.91 5.43
CA PRO A 119 -13.94 10.25 4.51
C PRO A 119 -14.52 9.00 3.85
N LEU A 120 -15.83 8.96 3.62
CA LEU A 120 -16.54 7.74 3.22
C LEU A 120 -15.96 7.03 1.98
N ALA A 121 -15.52 7.78 0.96
CA ALA A 121 -14.91 7.21 -0.23
C ALA A 121 -13.55 6.53 0.07
N ASP A 122 -12.74 7.16 0.91
CA ASP A 122 -11.45 6.63 1.34
C ASP A 122 -11.64 5.44 2.28
N GLN A 123 -12.68 5.49 3.13
CA GLN A 123 -13.06 4.39 4.01
C GLN A 123 -13.43 3.14 3.21
N VAL A 124 -14.30 3.25 2.20
CA VAL A 124 -14.69 2.11 1.35
C VAL A 124 -13.47 1.50 0.66
N THR A 125 -12.62 2.35 0.07
CA THR A 125 -11.42 1.90 -0.65
C THR A 125 -10.42 1.22 0.28
N SER A 126 -10.10 1.86 1.41
CA SER A 126 -9.06 1.40 2.33
C SER A 126 -9.49 0.16 3.10
N THR A 127 -10.76 0.08 3.53
CA THR A 127 -11.31 -1.14 4.16
C THR A 127 -11.38 -2.30 3.17
N GLY A 128 -11.75 -2.06 1.90
CA GLY A 128 -11.74 -3.10 0.87
C GLY A 128 -10.33 -3.65 0.59
N ALA A 129 -9.34 -2.75 0.52
CA ALA A 129 -7.94 -3.15 0.39
C ALA A 129 -7.43 -3.95 1.60
N MET A 130 -7.83 -3.55 2.81
CA MET A 130 -7.48 -4.26 4.04
C MET A 130 -8.12 -5.64 4.10
N VAL A 131 -9.41 -5.78 3.77
CA VAL A 131 -10.09 -7.09 3.66
C VAL A 131 -9.33 -8.01 2.71
N TRP A 132 -8.98 -7.50 1.52
CA TRP A 132 -8.23 -8.28 0.53
C TRP A 132 -6.86 -8.72 1.07
N LEU A 133 -6.12 -7.81 1.73
CA LEU A 133 -4.81 -8.11 2.30
C LEU A 133 -4.90 -9.21 3.38
N LEU A 134 -5.83 -9.07 4.33
CA LEU A 134 -6.00 -10.06 5.40
C LEU A 134 -6.43 -11.43 4.83
N GLN A 135 -7.25 -11.45 3.77
CA GLN A 135 -7.58 -12.69 3.06
C GLN A 135 -6.34 -13.34 2.43
N GLN A 136 -5.45 -12.57 1.80
CA GLN A 136 -4.19 -13.11 1.26
C GLN A 136 -3.30 -13.66 2.38
N ILE A 137 -3.17 -12.93 3.48
CA ILE A 137 -2.40 -13.38 4.66
C ILE A 137 -2.97 -14.71 5.15
N LEU A 138 -4.27 -14.82 5.42
CA LEU A 138 -4.87 -16.07 5.91
C LEU A 138 -4.70 -17.24 4.95
N LYS A 139 -4.83 -17.01 3.64
CA LYS A 139 -4.65 -18.04 2.62
C LYS A 139 -3.24 -18.64 2.63
N HIS A 140 -2.23 -17.83 2.91
CA HIS A 140 -0.82 -18.20 2.81
C HIS A 140 -0.11 -18.37 4.17
N SER A 141 -0.78 -18.08 5.29
CA SER A 141 -0.18 -18.16 6.63
C SER A 141 -0.09 -19.57 7.20
N GLY A 142 -0.78 -20.56 6.61
CA GLY A 142 -0.81 -21.92 7.14
C GLY A 142 -1.32 -21.96 8.59
N ASN A 143 -0.60 -22.65 9.49
CA ASN A 143 -0.94 -22.74 10.91
C ASN A 143 -0.08 -21.82 11.80
N LYS A 144 0.14 -20.57 11.39
CA LYS A 144 0.85 -19.58 12.21
C LYS A 144 0.00 -19.17 13.42
N GLU A 145 0.66 -18.87 14.54
CA GLU A 145 0.01 -18.57 15.83
C GLU A 145 -0.99 -17.41 15.76
N TYR A 146 -0.73 -16.42 14.89
CA TYR A 146 -1.59 -15.24 14.73
C TYR A 146 -2.81 -15.47 13.83
N THR A 147 -2.93 -16.62 13.15
CA THR A 147 -3.96 -16.88 12.14
C THR A 147 -5.38 -16.68 12.69
N GLY A 148 -5.65 -17.16 13.90
CA GLY A 148 -6.96 -16.98 14.55
C GLY A 148 -7.28 -15.50 14.81
N LYS A 149 -6.28 -14.70 15.19
CA LYS A 149 -6.46 -13.26 15.45
C LYS A 149 -6.60 -12.43 14.18
N VAL A 150 -5.88 -12.79 13.12
CA VAL A 150 -6.07 -12.19 11.79
C VAL A 150 -7.48 -12.49 11.26
N PHE A 151 -8.03 -13.66 11.54
CA PHE A 151 -9.40 -14.00 11.17
C PHE A 151 -10.45 -13.17 11.93
N GLU A 152 -10.26 -12.94 13.23
CA GLU A 152 -11.09 -12.04 14.02
C GLU A 152 -11.08 -10.62 13.41
N ASP A 153 -9.90 -10.06 13.14
CA ASP A 153 -9.79 -8.73 12.51
C ASP A 153 -10.40 -8.68 11.11
N LEU A 154 -10.22 -9.73 10.30
CA LEU A 154 -10.85 -9.81 8.98
C LEU A 154 -12.37 -9.73 9.09
N HIS A 155 -12.98 -10.41 10.07
CA HIS A 155 -14.42 -10.34 10.30
C HIS A 155 -14.87 -8.91 10.57
N ASP A 156 -14.20 -8.22 11.50
CA ASP A 156 -14.58 -6.88 11.91
C ASP A 156 -14.38 -5.84 10.80
N VAL A 157 -13.26 -5.91 10.08
CA VAL A 157 -12.99 -5.02 8.93
C VAL A 157 -13.99 -5.29 7.79
N THR A 158 -14.35 -6.55 7.55
CA THR A 158 -15.35 -6.91 6.53
C THR A 158 -16.71 -6.31 6.86
N LYS A 159 -17.13 -6.41 8.13
CA LYS A 159 -18.38 -5.81 8.61
C LYS A 159 -18.37 -4.29 8.40
N LEU A 160 -17.27 -3.62 8.76
CA LEU A 160 -17.11 -2.18 8.53
C LEU A 160 -17.17 -1.85 7.02
N HIS A 161 -16.45 -2.58 6.18
CA HIS A 161 -16.43 -2.38 4.74
C HIS A 161 -17.84 -2.41 4.12
N PHE A 162 -18.65 -3.41 4.47
CA PHE A 162 -20.02 -3.50 3.96
C PHE A 162 -20.92 -2.37 4.44
N GLN A 163 -20.77 -1.93 5.70
CA GLN A 163 -21.52 -0.78 6.23
C GLN A 163 -21.17 0.50 5.46
N SER A 164 -19.87 0.76 5.28
CA SER A 164 -19.38 1.90 4.50
C SER A 164 -19.83 1.85 3.05
N LEU A 165 -19.77 0.69 2.41
CA LEU A 165 -20.20 0.51 1.02
C LEU A 165 -21.70 0.76 0.86
N GLN A 166 -22.51 0.27 1.80
CA GLN A 166 -23.96 0.53 1.82
C GLN A 166 -24.27 2.02 1.98
N GLN A 167 -23.57 2.70 2.90
CA GLN A 167 -23.73 4.14 3.09
C GLN A 167 -23.33 4.91 1.82
N TRP A 168 -22.19 4.57 1.23
CA TRP A 168 -21.70 5.21 0.02
C TRP A 168 -22.65 5.03 -1.17
N ALA A 169 -23.18 3.82 -1.35
CA ALA A 169 -24.18 3.54 -2.38
C ALA A 169 -25.47 4.38 -2.21
N ARG A 170 -25.92 4.57 -0.96
CA ARG A 170 -27.09 5.41 -0.65
C ARG A 170 -26.84 6.89 -0.95
N GLU A 171 -25.64 7.40 -0.71
CA GLU A 171 -25.29 8.80 -0.99
C GLU A 171 -25.12 9.07 -2.50
N LYS A 172 -24.62 8.09 -3.26
CA LYS A 172 -24.34 8.25 -4.69
C LYS A 172 -25.53 7.99 -5.62
N MET A 173 -26.48 7.13 -5.22
CA MET A 173 -27.67 6.83 -6.04
C MET A 173 -28.54 8.08 -6.37
N PRO A 174 -28.87 8.96 -5.42
CA PRO A 174 -29.64 10.18 -5.71
C PRO A 174 -28.88 11.19 -6.58
N GLN A 175 -27.56 11.30 -6.38
CA GLN A 175 -26.70 12.24 -7.12
C GLN A 175 -26.59 11.87 -8.60
N GLN A 176 -26.47 10.58 -8.93
CA GLN A 176 -26.44 10.12 -10.32
C GLN A 176 -27.77 10.32 -11.04
N GLN A 177 -28.91 10.08 -10.37
CA GLN A 177 -30.23 10.32 -10.96
C GLN A 177 -30.50 11.81 -11.24
N GLN A 178 -30.08 12.72 -10.35
CA GLN A 178 -30.19 14.16 -10.59
C GLN A 178 -29.25 14.67 -11.70
N GLN A 179 -28.04 14.10 -11.83
CA GLN A 179 -27.13 14.45 -12.94
C GLN A 179 -27.65 13.94 -14.29
N GLN A 180 -28.27 12.75 -14.34
CA GLN A 180 -28.89 12.24 -15.57
C GLN A 180 -30.15 13.03 -15.97
N GLN A 181 -30.92 13.55 -15.02
CA GLN A 181 -32.09 14.40 -15.32
C GLN A 181 -31.72 15.84 -15.72
N ARG A 182 -30.51 16.32 -15.38
CA ARG A 182 -30.02 17.65 -15.76
C ARG A 182 -29.27 17.70 -17.09
N ALA A 183 -29.03 16.57 -17.76
CA ALA A 183 -28.50 16.59 -19.12
C ALA A 183 -29.63 17.01 -20.08
N PRO A 184 -29.58 18.22 -20.69
CA PRO A 184 -30.60 18.60 -21.66
C PRO A 184 -30.48 17.67 -22.86
N GLY A 185 -31.61 17.06 -23.25
CA GLY A 185 -31.70 16.22 -24.43
C GLY A 185 -31.07 16.92 -25.63
N ALA A 186 -30.13 16.25 -26.29
CA ALA A 186 -29.59 16.69 -27.57
C ALA A 186 -30.77 16.94 -28.52
N GLY A 187 -31.03 18.22 -28.79
CA GLY A 187 -32.16 18.66 -29.58
C GLY A 187 -32.13 18.01 -30.97
N TYR A 188 -33.16 17.21 -31.25
CA TYR A 188 -33.47 16.76 -32.59
C TYR A 188 -33.84 18.01 -33.42
N ARG A 189 -33.01 18.40 -34.40
CA ARG A 189 -33.34 19.44 -35.38
C ARG A 189 -33.99 18.79 -36.61
N PRO A 190 -35.28 19.03 -36.90
CA PRO A 190 -35.87 18.63 -38.16
C PRO A 190 -35.60 19.67 -39.24
N GLY A 191 -35.25 19.20 -40.44
CA GLY A 191 -35.49 19.91 -41.70
C GLY A 191 -34.40 20.87 -42.19
N VAL A 192 -33.52 20.37 -43.07
CA VAL A 192 -32.91 21.20 -44.12
C VAL A 192 -33.56 20.78 -45.44
N GLN A 193 -34.53 21.56 -45.90
CA GLN A 193 -35.06 21.46 -47.27
C GLN A 193 -33.96 21.88 -48.25
N ARG A 194 -33.58 20.98 -49.16
CA ARG A 194 -32.75 21.31 -50.33
C ARG A 194 -33.63 22.02 -51.37
N GLY A 195 -33.36 23.30 -51.62
CA GLY A 195 -33.85 24.02 -52.80
C GLY A 195 -32.96 23.77 -54.03
N PRO A 196 -33.48 23.97 -55.26
CA PRO A 196 -32.89 23.45 -56.48
C PRO A 196 -31.72 24.30 -56.99
N THR A 197 -30.74 23.61 -57.56
CA THR A 197 -29.54 24.14 -58.22
C THR A 197 -29.90 24.92 -59.48
N ALA A 198 -29.51 26.20 -59.54
CA ALA A 198 -29.54 26.99 -60.78
C ALA A 198 -28.12 27.06 -61.38
N VAL A 199 -28.01 26.59 -62.61
CA VAL A 199 -26.85 26.65 -63.51
C VAL A 199 -26.75 28.04 -64.10
N TYR A 200 -25.57 28.67 -64.10
CA TYR A 200 -25.16 29.61 -65.15
C TYR A 200 -23.64 29.59 -65.30
N GLY A 201 -23.18 29.39 -66.53
CA GLY A 201 -21.78 29.52 -66.92
C GLY A 201 -21.43 30.93 -67.41
N TYR A 202 -20.12 31.16 -67.53
CA TYR A 202 -19.43 31.79 -68.66
C TYR A 202 -18.00 31.23 -68.69
#